data_AF-A0A919GBY0-F1
#
_entry.id   AF-A0A919GBY0-F1
#
_cell.length_a   1.000
_cell.length_b   1.000
_cell.length_c   1.000
_cell.angle_alpha   90.00
_cell.angle_beta   90.00
_cell.angle_gamma   90.00
#
_symmetry.space_group_name_H-M   'P 1'
#
loop_
_entity.id
_entity.type
_entity.pdbx_description
1 polymer ?
#
loop_
_entity_poly.entity_id
_entity_poly.type
_entity_poly.pdbx_seq_one_letter_code
_entity_poly.pdbx_strand_id
1 'polypeptide(L)'
;MLEGGVTSPTGAGTPQGSPVSPLLANIALHVLDEAWQDEGHRWGVLVRYCDDFVVLSPTRQRAGQARLLAARVLERLGMRLHPEKSGITCLTGGGQGFAFLGFHHRKVES
;
A
#
# COMPACT_ATOMS: atom_id res chain seq x y z
N MET A 1 -30.64 -5.92 3.15
CA MET A 1 -32.04 -6.37 3.21
C MET A 1 -32.03 -7.70 3.95
N LEU A 2 -32.65 -7.75 5.12
CA LEU A 2 -32.77 -8.95 5.94
C LEU A 2 -34.10 -9.62 5.61
N GLU A 3 -34.06 -10.83 5.05
CA GLU A 3 -35.15 -11.78 5.12
C GLU A 3 -34.54 -13.15 5.42
N GLY A 4 -34.99 -13.82 6.50
CA GLY A 4 -34.72 -15.25 6.68
C GLY A 4 -34.24 -15.77 8.03
N GLY A 5 -34.15 -14.96 9.10
CA GLY A 5 -34.27 -15.47 10.48
C GLY A 5 -33.41 -16.67 10.92
N VAL A 6 -32.16 -16.81 10.47
CA VAL A 6 -31.21 -17.81 11.01
C VAL A 6 -30.00 -17.09 11.59
N THR A 7 -29.90 -17.06 12.92
CA THR A 7 -28.70 -16.57 13.63
C THR A 7 -27.73 -17.72 13.83
N SER A 8 -26.77 -17.87 12.91
CA SER A 8 -25.57 -18.67 13.12
C SER A 8 -24.47 -17.77 13.69
N PRO A 9 -23.79 -18.14 14.79
CA PRO A 9 -22.67 -17.36 15.29
C PRO A 9 -21.47 -17.56 14.37
N THR A 10 -21.25 -16.62 13.44
CA THR A 10 -20.02 -16.57 12.64
C THR A 10 -18.88 -16.02 13.49
N GLY A 11 -18.05 -16.94 13.99
CA GLY A 11 -16.74 -16.60 14.52
C GLY A 11 -15.92 -15.85 13.47
N ALA A 12 -15.33 -14.73 13.89
CA ALA A 12 -14.22 -14.02 13.24
C ALA A 12 -14.27 -13.95 11.70
N GLY A 13 -15.18 -13.13 11.19
CA GLY A 13 -15.16 -12.68 9.80
C GLY A 13 -16.08 -11.47 9.63
N THR A 14 -15.53 -10.34 9.20
CA THR A 14 -16.33 -9.17 8.80
C THR A 14 -17.29 -9.56 7.66
N PRO A 15 -18.56 -9.15 7.70
CA PRO A 15 -19.50 -9.37 6.60
C PRO A 15 -18.93 -8.79 5.30
N GLN A 16 -18.90 -9.58 4.22
CA GLN A 16 -18.52 -9.07 2.90
C GLN A 16 -19.44 -7.92 2.52
N GLY A 17 -18.87 -6.72 2.37
CA GLY A 17 -19.52 -5.57 1.74
C GLY A 17 -20.17 -4.55 2.66
N SER A 18 -19.53 -4.12 3.74
CA SER A 18 -19.88 -2.81 4.31
C SER A 18 -19.29 -1.70 3.42
N PRO A 19 -20.10 -0.75 2.89
CA PRO A 19 -19.61 0.35 2.06
C PRO A 19 -18.66 1.30 2.80
N VAL A 20 -18.53 1.12 4.12
CA VAL A 20 -17.63 1.86 5.00
C VAL A 20 -16.22 1.26 5.05
N SER A 21 -16.04 0.00 4.61
CA SER A 21 -14.73 -0.68 4.62
C SER A 21 -13.65 0.03 3.79
N PRO A 22 -13.92 0.52 2.55
CA PRO A 22 -12.95 1.29 1.78
C PRO A 22 -12.58 2.63 2.45
N LEU A 23 -13.53 3.24 3.17
CA LEU A 23 -13.31 4.47 3.92
C LEU A 23 -12.41 4.21 5.14
N LEU A 24 -12.69 3.14 5.90
CA LEU A 24 -11.91 2.76 7.07
C LEU A 24 -10.49 2.32 6.70
N ALA A 25 -10.31 1.63 5.57
CA ALA A 25 -8.99 1.32 5.03
C ALA A 25 -8.21 2.60 4.69
N ASN A 26 -8.86 3.59 4.05
CA ASN A 26 -8.23 4.88 3.75
C ASN A 26 -7.89 5.70 5.00
N ILE A 27 -8.72 5.67 6.05
CA ILE A 27 -8.43 6.31 7.34
C ILE A 27 -7.25 5.62 8.03
N ALA A 28 -7.22 4.29 8.06
CA ALA A 28 -6.10 3.54 8.62
C ALA A 28 -4.79 3.89 7.89
N LEU A 29 -4.84 4.00 6.56
CA LEU A 29 -3.68 4.35 5.73
C LEU A 29 -3.28 5.83 5.80
N HIS A 30 -4.10 6.70 6.40
CA HIS A 30 -3.67 8.07 6.71
C HIS A 30 -2.43 8.10 7.61
N VAL A 31 -2.30 7.12 8.52
CA VAL A 31 -1.12 6.97 9.39
C VAL A 31 0.16 6.72 8.56
N LEU A 32 0.03 6.08 7.39
CA LEU A 32 1.15 5.93 6.45
C LEU A 32 1.55 7.27 5.83
N ASP A 33 0.57 8.10 5.48
CA ASP A 33 0.83 9.44 4.93
C ASP A 33 1.50 10.34 5.97
N GLU A 34 1.03 10.33 7.22
CA GLU A 34 1.64 11.07 8.35
C GLU A 34 3.09 10.63 8.60
N ALA A 35 3.33 9.32 8.70
CA ALA A 35 4.69 8.78 8.85
C ALA A 35 5.59 9.17 7.65
N TRP A 36 5.00 9.35 6.47
CA TRP A 36 5.74 9.83 5.30
C TRP A 36 6.09 11.31 5.38
N GLN A 37 5.20 12.15 5.92
CA GLN A 37 5.50 13.55 6.16
C GLN A 37 6.59 13.72 7.23
N ASP A 38 6.58 12.92 8.28
CA ASP A 38 7.54 13.05 9.39
C ASP A 38 8.95 12.52 9.05
N GLU A 39 9.02 11.28 8.54
CA GLU A 39 10.28 10.56 8.33
C GLU A 39 10.47 10.11 6.88
N GLY A 40 9.39 9.70 6.20
CA GLY A 40 9.44 9.03 4.91
C GLY A 40 9.90 9.89 3.72
N HIS A 41 9.65 11.19 3.77
CA HIS A 41 10.00 12.15 2.71
C HIS A 41 11.50 12.18 2.39
N ARG A 42 12.36 11.76 3.33
CA ARG A 42 13.82 11.67 3.16
C ARG A 42 14.23 10.47 2.31
N TRP A 43 13.40 9.43 2.30
CA TRP A 43 13.65 8.16 1.62
C TRP A 43 13.05 8.13 0.21
N GLY A 44 11.90 8.77 0.00
CA GLY A 44 11.28 8.88 -1.31
C GLY A 44 9.92 9.56 -1.30
N VAL A 45 9.34 9.71 -2.50
CA VAL A 45 8.01 10.27 -2.71
C VAL A 45 6.97 9.14 -2.68
N LEU A 46 6.02 9.23 -1.74
CA LEU A 46 4.88 8.32 -1.65
C LEU A 46 3.78 8.78 -2.62
N VAL A 47 3.29 7.85 -3.44
CA VAL A 47 2.08 8.02 -4.25
C VAL A 47 1.13 6.89 -3.87
N ARG A 48 -0.07 7.22 -3.40
CA ARG A 48 -1.05 6.27 -2.89
C ARG A 48 -2.38 6.41 -3.60
N TYR A 49 -3.04 5.29 -3.84
CA TYR A 49 -4.40 5.19 -4.34
C TYR A 49 -5.13 4.08 -3.57
N CYS A 50 -6.07 4.47 -2.69
CA CYS A 50 -6.72 3.55 -1.76
C CYS A 50 -5.69 2.73 -0.95
N ASP A 51 -5.71 1.42 -1.10
CA ASP A 51 -4.85 0.42 -0.48
C ASP A 51 -3.53 0.15 -1.24
N ASP A 52 -3.46 0.54 -2.51
CA ASP A 52 -2.25 0.42 -3.33
C ASP A 52 -1.38 1.69 -3.22
N PHE A 53 -0.07 1.52 -3.08
CA PHE A 53 0.87 2.64 -3.08
C PHE A 53 2.21 2.26 -3.70
N VAL A 54 2.91 3.29 -4.17
CA VAL A 54 4.27 3.20 -4.69
C VAL A 54 5.14 4.27 -4.05
N VAL A 55 6.41 3.95 -3.82
CA VAL A 55 7.40 4.90 -3.33
C VAL A 55 8.48 5.07 -4.36
N LEU A 56 8.58 6.27 -4.92
CA LEU A 56 9.64 6.65 -5.85
C LEU A 56 10.85 7.12 -5.04
N SER A 57 11.92 6.33 -5.07
CA SER A 57 13.16 6.62 -4.34
C SER A 57 14.32 6.80 -5.32
N PRO A 58 15.25 7.73 -5.05
CA PRO A 58 16.36 8.01 -5.98
C PRO A 58 17.45 6.93 -5.96
N THR A 59 17.53 6.12 -4.90
CA THR A 59 18.50 5.02 -4.78
C THR A 59 17.85 3.76 -4.22
N ARG A 60 18.41 2.59 -4.58
CA ARG A 60 17.96 1.29 -4.06
C ARG A 60 18.06 1.20 -2.54
N GLN A 61 19.10 1.80 -1.95
CA GLN A 61 19.27 1.85 -0.50
C GLN A 61 18.13 2.63 0.17
N ARG A 62 17.77 3.79 -0.37
CA ARG A 62 16.65 4.58 0.15
C ARG A 62 15.31 3.89 -0.08
N ALA A 63 15.13 3.20 -1.21
CA ALA A 63 13.95 2.35 -1.43
C ALA A 63 13.83 1.24 -0.37
N GLY A 64 14.96 0.66 0.05
CA GLY A 64 15.01 -0.29 1.15
C GLY A 64 14.55 0.33 2.48
N GLN A 65 15.02 1.53 2.82
CA GLN A 65 14.59 2.25 4.02
C GLN A 65 13.10 2.62 3.98
N ALA A 66 12.62 3.10 2.84
CA ALA A 66 11.20 3.35 2.61
C ALA A 66 10.35 2.09 2.81
N ARG A 67 10.79 0.94 2.27
CA ARG A 67 10.09 -0.34 2.47
C ARG A 67 10.02 -0.74 3.95
N LEU A 68 11.11 -0.55 4.71
CA LEU A 68 11.14 -0.84 6.14
C LEU A 68 10.20 0.08 6.93
N LEU A 69 10.20 1.38 6.63
CA LEU A 69 9.27 2.34 7.22
C LEU A 69 7.81 1.94 6.93
N ALA A 70 7.48 1.67 5.66
CA ALA A 70 6.14 1.25 5.27
C ALA A 70 5.70 -0.04 5.98
N ALA A 71 6.57 -1.05 6.03
CA ALA A 71 6.28 -2.31 6.73
C ALA A 71 5.99 -2.08 8.22
N ARG A 72 6.82 -1.29 8.91
CA ARG A 72 6.66 -0.93 10.32
C ARG A 72 5.34 -0.20 10.58
N VAL A 73 4.95 0.73 9.71
CA VAL A 73 3.67 1.46 9.85
C VAL A 73 2.49 0.53 9.61
N LEU A 74 2.54 -0.30 8.56
CA LEU A 74 1.48 -1.26 8.26
C LEU A 74 1.30 -2.30 9.37
N GLU A 75 2.38 -2.78 9.98
CA GLU A 75 2.32 -3.72 11.11
C GLU A 75 1.54 -3.15 12.30
N ARG A 76 1.68 -1.85 12.59
CA ARG A 76 0.91 -1.16 13.63
C ARG A 76 -0.60 -1.13 13.33
N LEU A 77 -0.96 -1.18 12.07
CA LEU A 77 -2.35 -1.23 11.58
C LEU A 77 -2.87 -2.67 11.45
N GLY A 78 -2.08 -3.68 11.84
CA GLY A 78 -2.41 -5.09 11.66
C GLY A 78 -2.33 -5.56 10.20
N MET A 79 -1.73 -4.76 9.32
CA MET A 79 -1.57 -5.05 7.89
C MET A 79 -0.15 -5.51 7.59
N ARG A 80 0.05 -6.20 6.46
CA ARG A 80 1.37 -6.64 6.01
C ARG A 80 1.54 -6.40 4.52
N LEU A 81 2.77 -6.08 4.11
CA LEU A 81 3.13 -6.02 2.69
C LEU A 81 3.01 -7.41 2.07
N HIS A 82 2.40 -7.50 0.90
CA HIS A 82 2.26 -8.78 0.19
C HIS A 82 3.63 -9.19 -0.39
N PRO A 83 4.23 -10.31 0.05
CA PRO A 83 5.63 -10.63 -0.25
C PRO A 83 5.90 -10.79 -1.74
N GLU A 84 4.93 -11.29 -2.50
CA GLU A 84 5.05 -11.51 -3.95
C GLU A 84 4.72 -10.28 -4.81
N LYS A 85 3.90 -9.34 -4.30
CA LYS A 85 3.50 -8.14 -5.06
C LYS A 85 4.36 -6.93 -4.71
N SER A 86 4.98 -6.90 -3.53
CA SER A 86 5.81 -5.80 -3.07
C SER A 86 7.29 -6.01 -3.40
N GLY A 87 7.76 -5.37 -4.48
CA GLY A 87 9.14 -5.41 -4.95
C GLY A 87 9.81 -4.02 -4.98
N ILE A 88 11.15 -4.00 -5.09
CA ILE A 88 11.92 -2.79 -5.42
C ILE A 88 12.38 -2.95 -6.86
N THR A 89 11.84 -2.14 -7.76
CA THR A 89 12.22 -2.16 -9.18
C THR A 89 12.97 -0.89 -9.58
N CYS A 90 14.00 -1.04 -10.42
CA CYS A 90 14.74 0.09 -10.98
C CYS A 90 14.01 0.63 -12.21
N LEU A 91 13.86 1.96 -12.29
CA LEU A 91 13.20 2.64 -13.42
C LEU A 91 14.18 3.15 -14.47
N THR A 92 15.47 3.29 -14.16
CA THR A 92 16.50 3.86 -15.05
C THR A 92 17.27 2.78 -15.81
N GLY A 93 17.96 3.15 -16.90
CA GLY A 93 18.85 2.24 -17.63
C GLY A 93 18.16 1.06 -18.32
N GLY A 94 16.95 1.27 -18.84
CA GLY A 94 16.16 0.21 -19.48
C GLY A 94 15.50 -0.78 -18.51
N GLY A 95 15.38 -0.40 -17.23
CA GLY A 95 14.71 -1.21 -16.20
C GLY A 95 13.27 -1.61 -16.55
N GLN A 96 12.81 -2.70 -15.94
CA GLN A 96 11.54 -3.36 -16.27
C GLN A 96 10.30 -2.49 -16.01
N GLY A 97 10.40 -1.37 -15.27
CA GLY A 97 9.23 -0.57 -14.90
C GLY A 97 8.41 -1.20 -13.77
N PHE A 98 7.20 -0.71 -13.54
CA PHE A 98 6.30 -1.28 -12.53
C PHE A 98 4.84 -1.18 -12.97
N ALA A 99 4.03 -2.13 -12.51
CA ALA A 99 2.58 -2.07 -12.68
C ALA A 99 1.95 -1.28 -11.53
N PHE A 100 1.08 -0.33 -11.84
CA PHE A 100 0.31 0.44 -10.87
C PHE A 100 -1.07 0.75 -11.47
N LEU A 101 -2.14 0.41 -10.74
CA LEU A 101 -3.54 0.65 -11.15
C LEU A 101 -3.89 0.13 -12.56
N GLY A 102 -3.31 -1.00 -12.97
CA GLY A 102 -3.54 -1.61 -14.28
C GLY A 102 -2.70 -1.01 -15.43
N PHE A 103 -1.85 -0.03 -15.14
CA PHE A 103 -0.93 0.55 -16.11
C PHE A 103 0.50 0.15 -15.83
N HIS A 104 1.27 -0.07 -16.89
CA HIS A 104 2.69 -0.38 -16.77
C HIS A 104 3.52 0.88 -17.02
N HIS A 105 4.18 1.38 -15.99
CA HIS A 105 5.00 2.59 -16.02
C HIS A 105 6.46 2.25 -16.25
N ARG A 106 7.05 2.80 -17.33
CA ARG A 106 8.48 2.73 -17.61
C ARG A 106 9.04 4.13 -17.79
N LYS A 107 10.26 4.37 -17.31
CA LYS A 107 10.99 5.59 -17.67
C LYS A 107 11.64 5.35 -19.04
N VAL A 108 11.37 6.23 -19.99
CA VAL A 108 12.06 6.27 -21.28
C VAL A 108 13.07 7.40 -21.18
N GLU A 109 14.34 7.11 -21.40
CA GLU A 109 15.37 8.14 -21.51
C GLU A 109 15.23 8.77 -22.90
N SER A 110 15.03 10.09 -22.94
CA SER A 110 14.94 10.90 -24.17
C SER A 110 16.30 11.44 -24.57
#